data_AF-A0A8D9BM19-F1
#
_entry.id   AF-A0A8D9BM19-F1
#
_cell.length_a   1.000
_cell.length_b   1.000
_cell.length_c   1.000
_cell.angle_alpha   90.00
_cell.angle_beta   90.00
_cell.angle_gamma   90.00
#
_symmetry.space_group_name_H-M   'P 1'
#
loop_
_entity.id
_entity.type
_entity.pdbx_description
1 polymer ?
#
loop_
_entity_poly.entity_id
_entity_poly.type
_entity_poly.pdbx_seq_one_letter_code
_entity_poly.pdbx_strand_id
1 'polypeptide(L)'
;MKLTPITLCLCCTLLLATVQSASVTTKPSADTKSEDKPSVTSSSSSSSSSKSSATAAAPAKSAVAPTKSAAAPAKSASSVSDAELDKLLLDRRYLSRQLKCALGEGVCDPVGRRLKSFAPLVLRGNCPQCTPAETRQIQKVLSHVQRNYPKEWAKIIQQFTGN
;
A
#
# COMPACT_ATOMS: atom_id res chain seq x y z
N MET A 1 -32.43 27.68 -50.12
CA MET A 1 -32.65 27.89 -48.67
C MET A 1 -31.32 27.58 -47.97
N LYS A 2 -30.53 28.63 -47.67
CA LYS A 2 -29.15 28.51 -47.17
C LYS A 2 -29.14 28.97 -45.70
N LEU A 3 -28.90 28.04 -44.78
CA LEU A 3 -28.74 28.31 -43.35
C LEU A 3 -27.42 29.08 -43.13
N THR A 4 -27.48 30.25 -42.51
CA THR A 4 -26.32 31.08 -42.18
C THR A 4 -25.75 30.68 -40.80
N PRO A 5 -24.41 30.78 -40.61
CA PRO A 5 -23.72 30.32 -39.40
C PRO A 5 -23.94 31.18 -38.14
N ILE A 6 -24.74 32.25 -38.24
CA ILE A 6 -24.97 33.20 -37.15
C ILE A 6 -25.98 32.66 -36.13
N THR A 7 -26.94 31.83 -36.57
CA THR A 7 -27.99 31.28 -35.70
C THR A 7 -27.46 30.24 -34.71
N LEU A 8 -26.33 29.56 -35.01
CA LEU A 8 -25.76 28.56 -34.09
C LEU A 8 -25.00 29.19 -32.91
N CYS A 9 -24.53 30.44 -33.07
CA CYS A 9 -23.74 31.12 -32.04
C CYS A 9 -24.61 31.64 -30.87
N LEU A 10 -25.87 32.03 -31.13
CA LEU A 10 -26.78 32.52 -30.08
C LEU A 10 -27.28 31.42 -29.13
N CYS A 11 -27.35 30.15 -29.57
CA CYS A 11 -27.80 29.07 -28.70
C CYS A 11 -26.73 28.66 -27.67
N CYS A 12 -25.44 28.92 -27.92
CA CYS A 12 -24.36 28.54 -27.02
C CYS A 12 -24.19 29.53 -25.86
N THR A 13 -24.51 30.82 -26.05
CA THR A 13 -24.41 31.84 -24.99
C THR A 13 -25.56 31.80 -23.99
N LEU A 14 -26.74 31.28 -24.37
CA LEU A 14 -27.90 31.16 -23.47
C LEU A 14 -27.81 30.01 -22.44
N LEU A 15 -26.90 29.05 -22.63
CA LEU A 15 -26.76 27.88 -21.74
C LEU A 15 -25.74 28.05 -20.60
N LEU A 16 -24.92 29.12 -20.61
CA LEU A 16 -23.94 29.38 -19.53
C LEU A 16 -24.42 30.40 -18.47
N ALA A 17 -25.63 30.96 -18.60
CA ALA A 17 -26.09 32.06 -17.75
C ALA A 17 -26.99 31.68 -16.56
N THR A 18 -27.27 30.39 -16.29
CA THR A 18 -28.11 30.02 -15.15
C THR A 18 -27.43 29.03 -14.18
N VAL A 19 -27.33 29.50 -12.94
CA VAL A 19 -27.18 28.75 -11.68
C VAL A 19 -25.75 28.57 -11.16
N GLN A 20 -25.14 29.71 -10.80
CA GLN A 20 -24.36 29.85 -9.57
C GLN A 20 -25.28 30.49 -8.51
N SER A 21 -25.51 29.84 -7.36
CA SER A 21 -25.61 30.46 -6.01
C SER A 21 -26.24 29.52 -4.96
N ALA A 22 -25.40 28.98 -4.07
CA ALA A 22 -25.74 28.83 -2.65
C ALA A 22 -24.43 28.81 -1.85
N SER A 23 -24.22 29.86 -1.06
CA SER A 23 -23.03 30.14 -0.26
C SER A 23 -23.29 29.85 1.22
N VAL A 24 -22.37 29.12 1.88
CA VAL A 24 -22.06 29.19 3.33
C VAL A 24 -20.53 29.23 3.40
N THR A 25 -19.91 30.40 3.45
CA THR A 25 -19.52 31.18 4.65
C THR A 25 -18.53 30.46 5.58
N THR A 26 -17.21 30.64 5.26
CA THR A 26 -16.04 31.01 6.11
C THR A 26 -15.64 30.12 7.31
N LYS A 27 -14.38 29.89 7.73
CA LYS A 27 -13.06 30.60 7.66
C LYS A 27 -11.92 29.66 8.25
N PRO A 28 -10.62 30.04 8.47
CA PRO A 28 -9.43 29.54 7.74
C PRO A 28 -8.22 29.06 8.61
N SER A 29 -7.11 28.65 7.97
CA SER A 29 -5.68 29.03 8.22
C SER A 29 -4.74 28.06 7.46
N ALA A 30 -4.00 28.51 6.44
CA ALA A 30 -2.60 29.00 6.48
C ALA A 30 -1.61 27.87 6.87
N ASP A 31 -0.59 27.51 6.07
CA ASP A 31 0.45 28.37 5.53
C ASP A 31 1.07 27.88 4.21
N THR A 32 1.56 28.88 3.48
CA THR A 32 2.21 28.86 2.16
C THR A 32 3.71 28.64 2.30
N LYS A 33 4.33 27.86 1.39
CA LYS A 33 5.65 28.24 0.82
C LYS A 33 5.92 27.52 -0.51
N SER A 34 5.94 28.32 -1.58
CA SER A 34 6.50 28.03 -2.90
C SER A 34 7.96 28.50 -2.99
N GLU A 35 8.59 28.20 -4.13
CA GLU A 35 9.96 28.51 -4.63
C GLU A 35 10.99 27.41 -4.32
N ASP A 36 11.80 26.90 -5.26
CA ASP A 36 12.13 27.30 -6.65
C ASP A 36 12.81 26.11 -7.37
N LYS A 37 12.80 26.08 -8.71
CA LYS A 37 13.45 25.08 -9.59
C LYS A 37 14.76 25.67 -10.13
N PRO A 38 15.89 24.94 -10.15
CA PRO A 38 16.39 24.50 -11.46
C PRO A 38 17.11 23.13 -11.53
N SER A 39 17.08 22.62 -12.76
CA SER A 39 17.78 21.45 -13.29
C SER A 39 19.30 21.50 -13.13
N VAL A 40 19.96 20.37 -12.83
CA VAL A 40 21.27 20.03 -13.41
C VAL A 40 21.48 18.51 -13.54
N THR A 41 21.84 18.13 -14.77
CA THR A 41 22.83 17.12 -15.19
C THR A 41 22.75 15.65 -14.73
N SER A 42 22.54 14.81 -15.76
CA SER A 42 23.04 13.47 -16.01
C SER A 42 24.35 13.08 -15.29
N SER A 43 24.42 11.83 -14.81
CA SER A 43 25.60 10.95 -14.95
C SER A 43 25.23 9.51 -14.57
N SER A 44 25.37 8.63 -15.55
CA SER A 44 25.42 7.16 -15.46
C SER A 44 26.65 6.73 -14.66
N SER A 45 26.56 5.65 -13.86
CA SER A 45 27.67 4.72 -13.59
C SER A 45 27.19 3.46 -12.85
N SER A 46 27.31 2.34 -13.54
CA SER A 46 27.27 0.96 -13.09
C SER A 46 28.41 0.68 -12.10
N SER A 47 28.22 -0.26 -11.14
CA SER A 47 29.28 -1.15 -10.63
C SER A 47 28.72 -2.21 -9.68
N SER A 48 28.82 -3.46 -10.11
CA SER A 48 28.75 -4.71 -9.36
C SER A 48 30.01 -4.91 -8.51
N SER A 49 29.93 -5.63 -7.38
CA SER A 49 30.99 -6.56 -6.91
C SER A 49 30.60 -7.34 -5.65
N SER A 50 30.84 -8.64 -5.75
CA SER A 50 30.73 -9.69 -4.74
C SER A 50 31.98 -9.76 -3.84
N LYS A 51 31.85 -10.29 -2.61
CA LYS A 51 32.82 -11.15 -1.88
C LYS A 51 32.21 -11.48 -0.50
N SER A 52 31.77 -12.72 -0.24
CA SER A 52 32.55 -13.90 0.21
C SER A 52 33.27 -13.69 1.55
N SER A 53 32.81 -14.40 2.58
CA SER A 53 33.66 -14.88 3.67
C SER A 53 33.06 -16.17 4.23
N ALA A 54 33.79 -17.25 3.99
CA ALA A 54 33.63 -18.55 4.59
C ALA A 54 34.31 -18.58 5.97
N THR A 55 33.73 -19.28 6.93
CA THR A 55 34.48 -19.96 7.98
C THR A 55 33.80 -21.29 8.27
N ALA A 56 34.62 -22.34 8.22
CA ALA A 56 34.24 -23.74 8.37
C ALA A 56 34.37 -24.17 9.83
N ALA A 57 33.44 -25.02 10.30
CA ALA A 57 33.71 -26.04 11.32
C ALA A 57 32.58 -27.09 11.32
N ALA A 58 32.94 -28.33 11.00
CA ALA A 58 32.14 -29.56 11.16
C ALA A 58 32.48 -30.24 12.51
N PRO A 59 32.02 -31.47 12.81
CA PRO A 59 30.64 -31.88 13.08
C PRO A 59 30.51 -32.57 14.46
N ALA A 60 29.32 -32.55 15.08
CA ALA A 60 28.98 -33.49 16.15
C ALA A 60 27.65 -34.17 15.83
N LYS A 61 27.75 -35.49 15.66
CA LYS A 61 26.67 -36.42 15.37
C LYS A 61 25.63 -36.37 16.48
N SER A 62 24.36 -36.21 16.13
CA SER A 62 23.27 -36.74 16.94
C SER A 62 22.18 -37.27 16.03
N ALA A 63 22.10 -38.59 15.99
CA ALA A 63 21.07 -39.34 15.30
C ALA A 63 19.74 -39.11 16.02
N VAL A 64 18.77 -38.52 15.30
CA VAL A 64 17.36 -38.57 15.70
C VAL A 64 16.60 -39.30 14.61
N ALA A 65 15.97 -40.38 15.02
CA ALA A 65 15.18 -41.31 14.22
C ALA A 65 14.01 -40.62 13.48
N PRO A 66 13.56 -41.16 12.35
CA PRO A 66 12.37 -40.67 11.66
C PRO A 66 11.11 -41.11 12.42
N THR A 67 10.61 -40.27 13.33
CA THR A 67 9.26 -40.43 13.86
C THR A 67 8.25 -39.99 12.80
N LYS A 68 7.63 -40.98 12.17
CA LYS A 68 6.40 -40.90 11.39
C LYS A 68 5.29 -40.31 12.27
N SER A 69 5.08 -39.01 12.21
CA SER A 69 3.86 -38.37 12.72
C SER A 69 3.07 -37.77 11.58
N ALA A 70 1.84 -38.28 11.50
CA ALA A 70 0.77 -37.98 10.57
C ALA A 70 0.78 -36.55 10.03
N ALA A 71 0.67 -36.47 8.71
CA ALA A 71 0.22 -35.29 7.99
C ALA A 71 -1.07 -34.76 8.62
N ALA A 72 -0.95 -33.68 9.40
CA ALA A 72 -2.06 -32.75 9.56
C ALA A 72 -2.42 -32.24 8.17
N PRO A 73 -3.70 -32.06 7.83
CA PRO A 73 -4.07 -31.58 6.51
C PRO A 73 -3.35 -30.26 6.28
N ALA A 74 -2.46 -30.25 5.29
CA ALA A 74 -1.97 -29.03 4.70
C ALA A 74 -3.22 -28.26 4.27
N LYS A 75 -3.63 -27.28 5.08
CA LYS A 75 -4.60 -26.27 4.67
C LYS A 75 -3.95 -25.51 3.52
N SER A 76 -4.10 -26.04 2.32
CA SER A 76 -4.09 -25.24 1.13
C SER A 76 -5.14 -24.14 1.33
N ALA A 77 -4.74 -22.88 1.14
CA ALA A 77 -5.51 -21.64 1.27
C ALA A 77 -5.53 -20.96 2.66
N SER A 78 -4.60 -20.02 2.82
CA SER A 78 -4.42 -19.06 3.91
C SER A 78 -5.55 -18.01 4.03
N SER A 79 -6.82 -18.42 3.94
CA SER A 79 -7.96 -17.51 4.06
C SER A 79 -8.18 -17.13 5.53
N VAL A 80 -7.88 -15.86 5.86
CA VAL A 80 -8.16 -15.30 7.18
C VAL A 80 -9.63 -14.91 7.25
N SER A 81 -10.35 -15.37 8.28
CA SER A 81 -11.75 -14.95 8.51
C SER A 81 -11.82 -13.53 9.07
N ASP A 82 -12.94 -12.84 8.91
CA ASP A 82 -13.09 -11.46 9.42
C ASP A 82 -12.93 -11.37 10.95
N ALA A 83 -13.44 -12.36 11.69
CA ALA A 83 -13.31 -12.43 13.15
C ALA A 83 -11.85 -12.68 13.59
N GLU A 84 -11.11 -13.47 12.81
CA GLU A 84 -9.69 -13.70 13.07
C GLU A 84 -8.85 -12.46 12.74
N LEU A 85 -9.19 -11.76 11.65
CA LEU A 85 -8.57 -10.49 11.30
C LEU A 85 -8.72 -9.48 12.44
N ASP A 86 -9.88 -9.40 13.07
CA ASP A 86 -10.10 -8.48 14.20
C ASP A 86 -9.23 -8.79 15.40
N LYS A 87 -9.06 -10.07 15.72
CA LYS A 87 -8.13 -10.51 16.77
C LYS A 87 -6.69 -10.11 16.44
N LEU A 88 -6.27 -10.29 15.18
CA LEU A 88 -4.94 -9.94 14.71
C LEU A 88 -4.68 -8.42 14.71
N LEU A 89 -5.68 -7.60 14.41
CA LEU A 89 -5.59 -6.14 14.46
C LEU A 89 -5.48 -5.60 15.90
N LEU A 90 -6.08 -6.30 16.86
CA LEU A 90 -6.00 -5.98 18.28
C LEU A 90 -4.67 -6.42 18.90
N ASP A 91 -4.05 -7.49 18.40
CA ASP A 91 -2.70 -7.91 18.83
C ASP A 91 -1.63 -6.92 18.37
N ARG A 92 -1.25 -6.01 19.28
CA ARG A 92 -0.20 -5.02 19.07
C ARG A 92 1.15 -5.64 18.68
N ARG A 93 1.50 -6.81 19.23
CA ARG A 93 2.80 -7.46 18.97
C ARG A 93 2.80 -8.05 17.56
N TYR A 94 1.73 -8.74 17.18
CA TYR A 94 1.57 -9.25 15.83
C TYR A 94 1.59 -8.11 14.81
N LEU A 95 0.75 -7.08 15.02
CA LEU A 95 0.65 -5.98 14.08
C LEU A 95 1.96 -5.20 13.95
N SER A 96 2.71 -4.99 15.03
CA SER A 96 4.04 -4.37 14.96
C SER A 96 5.03 -5.18 14.12
N ARG A 97 5.01 -6.52 14.20
CA ARG A 97 5.84 -7.37 13.33
C ARG A 97 5.43 -7.23 11.88
N GLN A 98 4.13 -7.14 11.58
CA GLN A 98 3.66 -6.96 10.21
C GLN A 98 4.00 -5.60 9.62
N LEU A 99 3.93 -4.53 10.43
CA LEU A 99 4.36 -3.20 10.01
C LEU A 99 5.87 -3.19 9.69
N LYS A 100 6.71 -3.82 10.52
CA LYS A 100 8.14 -3.99 10.24
C LYS A 100 8.39 -4.80 8.96
N CYS A 101 7.67 -5.90 8.77
CA CYS A 101 7.72 -6.68 7.53
C CYS A 101 7.40 -5.82 6.29
N ALA A 102 6.33 -5.02 6.34
CA ALA A 102 5.94 -4.12 5.25
C ALA A 102 7.06 -3.13 4.91
N LEU A 103 7.72 -2.58 5.93
CA LEU A 103 8.86 -1.67 5.80
C LEU A 103 10.19 -2.36 5.44
N GLY A 104 10.24 -3.70 5.44
CA GLY A 104 11.49 -4.44 5.21
C GLY A 104 12.43 -4.47 6.42
N GLU A 105 11.97 -4.04 7.60
CA GLU A 105 12.71 -4.01 8.86
C GLU A 105 12.58 -5.33 9.66
N GLY A 106 11.89 -6.34 9.11
CA GLY A 106 11.64 -7.59 9.83
C GLY A 106 11.17 -8.74 8.94
N VAL A 107 11.12 -9.94 9.53
CA VAL A 107 10.69 -11.17 8.86
C VAL A 107 9.20 -11.12 8.59
N CYS A 108 8.82 -11.49 7.37
CA CYS A 108 7.43 -11.64 6.96
C CYS A 108 6.99 -13.10 7.07
N ASP A 109 5.82 -13.33 7.65
CA ASP A 109 5.11 -14.61 7.55
C ASP A 109 4.37 -14.70 6.18
N PRO A 110 3.71 -15.83 5.86
CA PRO A 110 2.95 -15.96 4.62
C PRO A 110 1.88 -14.87 4.41
N VAL A 111 1.19 -14.45 5.48
CA VAL A 111 0.15 -13.41 5.41
C VAL A 111 0.78 -12.05 5.12
N GLY A 112 1.82 -11.68 5.88
CA GLY A 112 2.56 -10.43 5.70
C GLY A 112 3.16 -10.31 4.30
N ARG A 113 3.71 -11.40 3.73
CA ARG A 113 4.22 -11.42 2.34
C ARG A 113 3.13 -11.13 1.31
N ARG A 114 1.96 -11.76 1.46
CA ARG A 114 0.82 -11.57 0.56
C ARG A 114 0.27 -10.14 0.65
N LEU A 115 0.15 -9.59 1.85
CA LEU A 115 -0.28 -8.21 2.04
C LEU A 115 0.73 -7.22 1.47
N LYS A 116 2.03 -7.46 1.68
CA LYS A 116 3.10 -6.62 1.12
C LYS A 116 3.08 -6.60 -0.41
N SER A 117 2.79 -7.72 -1.07
CA SER A 117 2.67 -7.76 -2.54
C SER A 117 1.46 -6.98 -3.07
N PHE A 118 0.38 -6.85 -2.29
CA PHE A 118 -0.80 -6.09 -2.70
C PHE A 118 -0.75 -4.61 -2.33
N ALA A 119 0.08 -4.21 -1.37
CA ALA A 119 0.24 -2.82 -0.94
C ALA A 119 0.31 -1.80 -2.09
N PRO A 120 1.17 -1.94 -3.12
CA PRO A 120 1.24 -0.95 -4.20
C PRO A 120 -0.03 -0.87 -5.06
N LEU A 121 -0.77 -1.97 -5.20
CA LEU A 121 -2.02 -2.01 -5.97
C LEU A 121 -3.13 -1.30 -5.18
N VAL A 122 -3.30 -1.69 -3.92
CA VAL A 122 -4.32 -1.15 -3.03
C VAL A 122 -4.12 0.35 -2.78
N LEU A 123 -2.88 0.81 -2.61
CA LEU A 123 -2.58 2.23 -2.40
C LEU A 123 -2.87 3.10 -3.64
N ARG A 124 -2.85 2.52 -4.85
CA ARG A 124 -3.33 3.18 -6.08
C ARG A 124 -4.84 3.17 -6.23
N GLY A 125 -5.56 2.53 -5.31
CA GLY A 125 -7.02 2.43 -5.33
C GLY A 125 -7.58 1.27 -6.14
N ASN A 126 -6.76 0.32 -6.60
CA ASN A 126 -7.27 -0.85 -7.32
C ASN A 126 -6.46 -2.12 -7.04
N CYS A 127 -7.15 -3.20 -6.65
CA CYS A 127 -6.54 -4.53 -6.49
C CYS A 127 -7.28 -5.57 -7.35
N PRO A 128 -6.88 -5.76 -8.63
CA PRO A 128 -7.56 -6.70 -9.52
C PRO A 128 -7.36 -8.17 -9.10
N GLN A 129 -6.38 -8.45 -8.24
CA GLN A 129 -6.08 -9.78 -7.72
C GLN A 129 -6.73 -10.06 -6.36
N CYS A 130 -7.46 -9.09 -5.81
CA CYS A 130 -8.16 -9.25 -4.55
C CYS A 130 -9.60 -9.72 -4.79
N THR A 131 -10.05 -10.68 -3.99
CA THR A 131 -11.47 -11.02 -3.86
C THR A 131 -12.23 -9.89 -3.15
N PRO A 132 -13.57 -9.81 -3.30
CA PRO A 132 -14.37 -8.80 -2.60
C PRO A 132 -14.21 -8.85 -1.07
N ALA A 133 -14.00 -10.04 -0.50
CA ALA A 133 -13.71 -10.21 0.93
C ALA A 133 -12.35 -9.61 1.30
N GLU A 134 -11.29 -9.95 0.55
CA GLU A 134 -9.95 -9.41 0.78
C GLU A 134 -9.93 -7.88 0.65
N THR A 135 -10.64 -7.31 -0.32
CA THR A 135 -10.73 -5.85 -0.47
C THR A 135 -11.30 -5.21 0.79
N ARG A 136 -12.40 -5.74 1.35
CA ARG A 136 -12.98 -5.24 2.61
C ARG A 136 -12.01 -5.38 3.79
N GLN A 137 -11.35 -6.53 3.90
CA GLN A 137 -10.38 -6.82 4.94
C GLN A 137 -9.18 -5.87 4.88
N ILE A 138 -8.64 -5.65 3.68
CA ILE A 138 -7.54 -4.71 3.44
C ILE A 138 -7.97 -3.29 3.83
N GLN A 139 -9.15 -2.82 3.40
CA GLN A 139 -9.66 -1.50 3.79
C GLN A 139 -9.77 -1.34 5.31
N LYS A 140 -10.20 -2.40 6.02
CA LYS A 140 -10.25 -2.44 7.48
C LYS A 140 -8.87 -2.32 8.10
N VAL A 141 -7.88 -3.08 7.60
CA VAL A 141 -6.48 -3.02 8.05
C VAL A 141 -5.91 -1.62 7.84
N LEU A 142 -6.08 -1.05 6.65
CA LEU A 142 -5.59 0.29 6.32
C LEU A 142 -6.18 1.34 7.26
N SER A 143 -7.51 1.33 7.43
CA SER A 143 -8.21 2.24 8.34
C SER A 143 -7.71 2.11 9.78
N HIS A 144 -7.43 0.89 10.21
CA HIS A 144 -6.92 0.63 11.56
C HIS A 144 -5.48 1.13 11.73
N VAL A 145 -4.60 0.87 10.77
CA VAL A 145 -3.19 1.30 10.80
C VAL A 145 -3.10 2.82 10.74
N GLN A 146 -3.88 3.48 9.87
CA GLN A 146 -3.94 4.95 9.78
C GLN A 146 -4.30 5.60 11.12
N ARG A 147 -5.32 5.08 11.81
CA ARG A 147 -5.79 5.65 13.08
C ARG A 147 -4.89 5.34 14.28
N ASN A 148 -4.33 4.14 14.33
CA ASN A 148 -3.61 3.64 15.51
C ASN A 148 -2.08 3.72 15.41
N TYR A 149 -1.53 3.81 14.18
CA TYR A 149 -0.10 3.75 13.88
C TYR A 149 0.28 4.79 12.82
N PRO A 150 0.03 6.09 13.05
CA PRO A 150 0.23 7.13 12.04
C PRO A 150 1.70 7.28 11.61
N LYS A 151 2.66 6.99 12.51
CA LYS A 151 4.09 7.07 12.22
C LYS A 151 4.52 5.97 11.24
N GLU A 152 4.12 4.73 11.50
CA GLU A 152 4.38 3.59 10.63
C GLU A 152 3.62 3.72 9.32
N TRP A 153 2.38 4.23 9.36
CA TRP A 153 1.60 4.53 8.16
C TRP A 153 2.32 5.48 7.21
N ALA A 154 2.88 6.60 7.72
CA ALA A 154 3.62 7.55 6.91
C ALA A 154 4.84 6.89 6.21
N LYS A 155 5.57 6.05 6.95
CA LYS A 155 6.69 5.28 6.37
C LYS A 155 6.24 4.30 5.30
N ILE A 156 5.11 3.63 5.51
CA ILE A 156 4.53 2.68 4.53
C ILE A 156 4.15 3.42 3.25
N ILE A 157 3.47 4.57 3.35
CA ILE A 157 3.16 5.39 2.18
C ILE A 157 4.43 5.77 1.44
N GLN A 158 5.42 6.31 2.15
CA GLN A 158 6.70 6.67 1.54
C GLN A 158 7.37 5.48 0.83
N GLN A 159 7.35 4.29 1.44
CA GLN A 159 7.93 3.07 0.90
C GLN A 159 7.28 2.60 -0.41
N PHE A 160 5.97 2.80 -0.57
CA PHE A 160 5.20 2.27 -1.72
C PHE A 160 4.75 3.32 -2.74
N THR A 161 4.81 4.61 -2.40
CA THR A 161 4.43 5.72 -3.31
C THR A 161 5.57 6.68 -3.62
N GLY A 162 6.68 6.62 -2.89
CA GLY A 162 7.81 7.55 -3.01
C GLY A 162 8.90 7.13 -3.98
N ASN A 163 8.59 6.31 -4.99
CA ASN A 163 9.56 5.80 -5.96
C ASN A 163 9.05 5.91 -7.40
#